data_AF-A0A2T1G401-F1
#
_entry.id   AF-A0A2T1G401-F1
#
_cell.length_a   1.000
_cell.length_b   1.000
_cell.length_c   1.000
_cell.angle_alpha   90.00
_cell.angle_beta   90.00
_cell.angle_gamma   90.00
#
_symmetry.space_group_name_H-M   'P 1'
#
loop_
_entity.id
_entity.type
_entity.pdbx_description
1 polymer ?
#
loop_
_entity_poly.entity_id
_entity_poly.type
_entity_poly.pdbx_seq_one_letter_code
_entity_poly.pdbx_strand_id
1 'polypeptide(L)'
;MRYIRVFPIIIGLSILFGLAFSGLAVAPAFTSSITVPSVGLVAYTPSELKGRHIYTREGCVYCHSQQVRSVKADENLASTYGISKSGDYYYDRPHLLGTARQGPDLSNEGQIWRREIGEPARDYLIGHFKNPRDYNPMSIMPAYDYLSKQELSDLTDYIQSLGAWKSPVESSS
;
A
#
# COMPACT_ATOMS: atom_id res chain seq x y z
N MET A 1 10.50 18.43 54.70
CA MET A 1 10.39 16.97 54.94
C MET A 1 9.43 16.22 54.00
N ARG A 2 8.30 16.80 53.54
CA ARG A 2 7.35 16.10 52.66
C ARG A 2 7.93 15.75 51.28
N TYR A 3 8.67 16.67 50.64
CA TYR A 3 9.34 16.49 49.34
C TYR A 3 10.33 15.31 49.27
N ILE A 4 11.09 15.05 50.34
CA ILE A 4 12.08 13.96 50.40
C ILE A 4 11.43 12.57 50.32
N ARG A 5 10.17 12.44 50.79
CA ARG A 5 9.42 11.18 50.71
C ARG A 5 8.72 10.97 49.36
N VAL A 6 8.39 12.04 48.65
CA VAL A 6 7.70 11.97 47.34
C VAL A 6 8.69 11.78 46.19
N PHE A 7 9.92 12.30 46.32
CA PHE A 7 10.96 12.18 45.31
C PHE A 7 11.27 10.73 44.86
N PRO A 8 11.47 9.74 45.75
CA PRO A 8 11.68 8.35 45.33
C PRO A 8 10.45 7.72 44.67
N ILE A 9 9.24 8.17 45.05
CA ILE A 9 7.99 7.71 44.44
C ILE A 9 7.90 8.21 42.99
N ILE A 10 8.21 9.48 42.74
CA ILE A 10 8.21 10.05 41.40
C ILE A 10 9.23 9.33 40.51
N ILE A 11 10.45 9.11 41.00
CA ILE A 11 11.49 8.38 40.24
C ILE A 11 11.02 6.96 39.93
N GLY A 12 10.48 6.24 40.93
CA GLY A 12 9.97 4.88 40.74
C GLY A 12 8.86 4.82 39.69
N LEU A 13 7.91 5.77 39.72
CA LEU A 13 6.83 5.86 38.72
C LEU A 13 7.36 6.20 37.33
N SER A 14 8.33 7.11 37.22
CA SER A 14 8.95 7.45 35.94
C SER A 14 9.72 6.27 35.33
N ILE A 15 10.44 5.50 36.15
CA ILE A 15 11.14 4.28 35.68
C ILE A 15 10.13 3.23 35.23
N LEU A 16 9.09 2.98 36.03
CA LEU A 16 8.07 1.99 35.69
C LEU A 16 7.31 2.38 34.41
N PHE A 17 6.94 3.65 34.27
CA PHE A 17 6.34 4.18 33.05
C PHE A 17 7.29 4.04 31.86
N GLY A 18 8.58 4.40 32.02
CA GLY A 18 9.59 4.27 30.98
C GLY A 18 9.73 2.84 30.49
N LEU A 19 9.82 1.87 31.41
CA LEU A 19 9.90 0.44 31.08
C LEU A 19 8.64 -0.06 30.37
N ALA A 20 7.45 0.30 30.87
CA ALA A 20 6.18 -0.08 30.25
C ALA A 20 6.04 0.51 28.84
N PHE A 21 6.39 1.79 28.67
CA PHE A 21 6.35 2.48 27.40
C PHE A 21 7.37 1.90 26.41
N SER A 22 8.61 1.65 26.83
CA SER A 22 9.62 0.99 26.00
C SER A 22 9.20 -0.43 25.63
N GLY A 23 8.62 -1.19 26.56
CA GLY A 23 8.07 -2.51 26.28
C GLY A 23 7.01 -2.46 25.18
N LEU A 24 6.05 -1.54 25.30
CA LEU A 24 5.00 -1.36 24.28
C LEU A 24 5.55 -0.86 22.93
N ALA A 25 6.52 0.06 22.94
CA ALA A 25 7.07 0.65 21.73
C ALA A 25 7.99 -0.30 20.96
N VAL A 26 8.73 -1.17 21.67
CA VAL A 26 9.75 -2.05 21.06
C VAL A 26 9.22 -3.45 20.81
N ALA A 27 8.28 -3.97 21.61
CA ALA A 27 7.74 -5.33 21.44
C ALA A 27 7.26 -5.65 20.00
N PRO A 28 6.57 -4.74 19.27
CA PRO A 28 6.15 -5.03 17.90
C PRO A 28 7.30 -5.33 16.93
N ALA A 29 8.49 -4.75 17.15
CA ALA A 29 9.66 -4.96 16.30
C ALA A 29 10.17 -6.41 16.31
N PHE A 30 9.78 -7.21 17.30
CA PHE A 30 10.14 -8.62 17.44
C PHE A 30 9.04 -9.59 16.99
N THR A 31 7.95 -9.09 16.38
CA THR A 31 6.87 -9.95 15.88
C THR A 31 7.22 -10.51 14.49
N SER A 32 7.04 -11.81 14.27
CA SER A 32 7.39 -12.47 13.00
C SER A 32 6.41 -12.16 11.86
N SER A 33 5.20 -11.67 12.18
CA SER A 33 4.16 -11.32 11.21
C SER A 33 4.58 -10.18 10.28
N ILE A 34 5.52 -9.32 10.68
CA ILE A 34 6.06 -8.25 9.83
C ILE A 34 7.33 -8.67 9.08
N THR A 35 7.93 -9.81 9.42
CA THR A 35 9.27 -10.20 8.90
C THR A 35 9.23 -11.25 7.80
N VAL A 36 8.04 -11.77 7.43
CA VAL A 36 7.90 -12.81 6.41
C VAL A 36 6.99 -12.31 5.29
N PRO A 37 7.40 -12.44 4.01
CA PRO A 37 6.54 -12.08 2.88
C PRO A 37 5.32 -13.01 2.80
N SER A 38 4.19 -12.46 2.35
CA SER A 38 3.03 -13.28 2.01
C SER A 38 3.35 -14.28 0.89
N VAL A 39 2.63 -15.41 0.89
CA VAL A 39 2.82 -16.48 -0.09
C VAL A 39 2.63 -15.95 -1.51
N GLY A 40 3.66 -16.07 -2.35
CA GLY A 40 3.61 -15.60 -3.75
C GLY A 40 3.91 -14.12 -3.93
N LEU A 41 4.35 -13.40 -2.90
CA LEU A 41 4.86 -12.04 -3.05
C LEU A 41 6.28 -12.07 -3.64
N VAL A 42 6.51 -11.35 -4.74
CA VAL A 42 7.87 -11.16 -5.29
C VAL A 42 8.29 -9.69 -5.28
N ALA A 43 9.60 -9.46 -5.28
CA ALA A 43 10.17 -8.12 -5.29
C ALA A 43 9.72 -7.32 -6.52
N TYR A 44 9.75 -5.99 -6.41
CA TYR A 44 9.40 -5.12 -7.53
C TYR A 44 10.46 -5.17 -8.62
N THR A 45 10.02 -5.18 -9.89
CA THR A 45 10.91 -4.97 -11.03
C THR A 45 11.43 -3.53 -11.06
N PRO A 46 12.51 -3.23 -11.81
CA PRO A 46 12.99 -1.84 -11.93
C PRO A 46 11.94 -0.87 -12.47
N SER A 47 11.05 -1.33 -13.37
CA SER A 47 9.95 -0.51 -13.89
C SER A 47 8.90 -0.23 -12.81
N GLU A 48 8.48 -1.28 -12.09
CA GLU A 48 7.54 -1.16 -10.98
C GLU A 48 8.06 -0.23 -9.87
N LEU A 49 9.38 -0.26 -9.57
CA LEU A 49 9.98 0.65 -8.60
C LEU A 49 9.94 2.11 -9.05
N LYS A 50 10.18 2.38 -10.34
CA LYS A 50 10.02 3.73 -10.90
C LYS A 50 8.57 4.17 -10.86
N GLY A 51 7.65 3.29 -11.23
CA GLY A 51 6.20 3.52 -11.14
C GLY A 51 5.74 3.85 -9.72
N ARG A 52 6.25 3.12 -8.73
CA ARG A 52 6.01 3.37 -7.30
C ARG A 52 6.52 4.73 -6.85
N HIS A 53 7.69 5.14 -7.35
CA HIS A 53 8.21 6.48 -7.09
C HIS A 53 7.31 7.56 -7.71
N ILE A 54 6.82 7.36 -8.94
CA ILE A 54 5.87 8.25 -9.59
C ILE A 54 4.56 8.31 -8.79
N TYR A 55 3.99 7.17 -8.41
CA TYR A 55 2.79 7.08 -7.57
C TYR A 55 2.91 7.90 -6.27
N THR A 56 4.09 7.86 -5.66
CA THR A 56 4.39 8.64 -4.44
C THR A 56 4.55 10.13 -4.75
N ARG A 57 5.31 10.46 -5.81
CA ARG A 57 5.57 11.84 -6.26
C ARG A 57 4.27 12.57 -6.61
N GLU A 58 3.36 11.89 -7.30
CA GLU A 58 2.06 12.44 -7.71
C GLU A 58 1.02 12.45 -6.58
N GLY A 59 1.34 11.87 -5.42
CA GLY A 59 0.44 11.87 -4.27
C GLY A 59 -0.79 10.99 -4.45
N CYS A 60 -0.74 9.96 -5.31
CA CYS A 60 -1.86 9.03 -5.51
C CYS A 60 -2.34 8.39 -4.20
N VAL A 61 -1.41 8.17 -3.25
CA VAL A 61 -1.65 7.66 -1.89
C VAL A 61 -2.61 8.52 -1.05
N TYR A 62 -2.79 9.79 -1.40
CA TYR A 62 -3.73 10.67 -0.69
C TYR A 62 -5.18 10.41 -1.08
N CYS A 63 -5.42 9.85 -2.27
CA CYS A 63 -6.75 9.56 -2.80
C CYS A 63 -7.09 8.07 -2.75
N HIS A 64 -6.08 7.21 -2.86
CA HIS A 64 -6.22 5.77 -2.96
C HIS A 64 -5.53 5.09 -1.79
N SER A 65 -6.26 4.21 -1.11
CA SER A 65 -5.65 3.29 -0.18
C SER A 65 -5.07 2.08 -0.91
N GLN A 66 -4.11 1.45 -0.27
CA GLN A 66 -3.63 0.13 -0.62
C GLN A 66 -3.75 -0.76 0.61
N GLN A 67 -4.93 -0.79 1.25
CA GLN A 67 -5.19 -1.68 2.36
C GLN A 67 -6.67 -2.08 2.43
N VAL A 68 -6.98 -3.35 2.19
CA VAL A 68 -8.30 -3.95 2.46
C VAL A 68 -8.38 -4.34 3.93
N ARG A 69 -9.36 -3.80 4.66
CA ARG A 69 -9.50 -3.96 6.12
C ARG A 69 -10.60 -4.96 6.47
N SER A 70 -10.53 -5.53 7.66
CA SER A 70 -11.57 -6.43 8.20
C SER A 70 -12.74 -5.65 8.82
N VAL A 71 -13.38 -4.77 8.04
CA VAL A 71 -14.52 -3.93 8.47
C VAL A 71 -15.67 -4.03 7.47
N LYS A 72 -16.90 -3.76 7.92
CA LYS A 72 -18.11 -3.87 7.09
C LYS A 72 -18.04 -3.03 5.80
N ALA A 73 -17.40 -1.87 5.83
CA ALA A 73 -17.22 -1.02 4.65
C ALA A 73 -16.37 -1.67 3.55
N ASP A 74 -15.53 -2.64 3.90
CA ASP A 74 -14.60 -3.33 3.01
C ASP A 74 -15.06 -4.79 2.75
N GLU A 75 -16.25 -5.20 3.23
CA GLU A 75 -16.71 -6.60 3.19
C GLU A 75 -16.71 -7.18 1.77
N ASN A 76 -17.16 -6.40 0.78
CA ASN A 76 -17.13 -6.81 -0.63
C ASN A 76 -15.70 -7.03 -1.13
N LEU A 77 -14.78 -6.10 -0.85
CA LEU A 77 -13.37 -6.22 -1.22
C LEU A 77 -12.71 -7.41 -0.51
N ALA A 78 -12.96 -7.57 0.78
CA ALA A 78 -12.42 -8.65 1.60
C ALA A 78 -12.93 -10.02 1.12
N SER A 79 -14.21 -10.12 0.73
CA SER A 79 -14.78 -11.36 0.18
C SER A 79 -14.21 -11.72 -1.20
N THR A 80 -13.87 -10.71 -2.01
CA THR A 80 -13.44 -10.90 -3.40
C THR A 80 -11.92 -11.11 -3.50
N TYR A 81 -11.14 -10.34 -2.75
CA TYR A 81 -9.67 -10.30 -2.88
C TYR A 81 -8.93 -10.72 -1.60
N GLY A 82 -9.64 -10.88 -0.48
CA GLY A 82 -9.04 -11.13 0.83
C GLY A 82 -8.69 -9.86 1.60
N ILE A 83 -8.42 -10.02 2.88
CA ILE A 83 -7.97 -8.95 3.78
C ILE A 83 -6.45 -8.81 3.64
N SER A 84 -5.96 -7.56 3.58
CA SER A 84 -4.54 -7.26 3.52
C SER A 84 -3.78 -7.77 4.75
N LYS A 85 -2.63 -8.38 4.51
CA LYS A 85 -1.74 -8.93 5.54
C LYS A 85 -0.47 -8.11 5.62
N SER A 86 0.17 -8.08 6.78
CA SER A 86 1.45 -7.40 6.98
C SER A 86 2.54 -7.88 6.00
N GLY A 87 2.54 -9.17 5.67
CA GLY A 87 3.45 -9.76 4.70
C GLY A 87 3.27 -9.27 3.26
N ASP A 88 2.13 -8.67 2.90
CA ASP A 88 1.87 -8.15 1.54
C ASP A 88 2.74 -6.92 1.24
N TYR A 89 3.22 -6.25 2.28
CA TYR A 89 4.01 -5.01 2.20
C TYR A 89 5.49 -5.25 2.54
N TYR A 90 5.97 -6.48 2.48
CA TYR A 90 7.33 -6.83 2.90
C TYR A 90 8.42 -6.08 2.13
N TYR A 91 8.19 -5.81 0.83
CA TYR A 91 9.12 -5.05 -0.03
C TYR A 91 8.88 -3.54 -0.03
N ASP A 92 7.90 -3.06 0.73
CA ASP A 92 7.45 -1.68 0.68
C ASP A 92 8.20 -0.81 1.68
N ARG A 93 9.04 0.08 1.17
CA ARG A 93 9.75 1.08 1.97
C ARG A 93 9.60 2.47 1.33
N PRO A 94 8.93 3.45 1.96
CA PRO A 94 7.96 3.28 3.06
C PRO A 94 6.66 2.62 2.57
N HIS A 95 5.82 2.09 3.46
CA HIS A 95 4.51 1.52 3.11
C HIS A 95 3.54 2.60 2.59
N LEU A 96 2.75 2.26 1.56
CA LEU A 96 1.83 3.18 0.87
C LEU A 96 0.35 2.84 1.13
N LEU A 97 0.00 2.54 2.38
CA LEU A 97 -1.34 2.07 2.77
C LEU A 97 -2.47 3.09 2.47
N GLY A 98 -2.13 4.37 2.37
CA GLY A 98 -3.08 5.47 2.22
C GLY A 98 -3.80 5.84 3.51
N THR A 99 -4.30 7.07 3.59
CA THR A 99 -5.02 7.59 4.76
C THR A 99 -6.46 8.00 4.45
N ALA A 100 -6.81 8.11 3.17
CA ALA A 100 -8.15 8.45 2.71
C ALA A 100 -8.51 7.66 1.43
N ARG A 101 -9.80 7.58 1.14
CA ARG A 101 -10.37 6.92 -0.04
C ARG A 101 -11.35 7.85 -0.75
N GLN A 102 -10.80 8.77 -1.52
CA GLN A 102 -11.57 9.53 -2.52
C GLN A 102 -11.76 8.70 -3.78
N GLY A 103 -10.75 7.91 -4.15
CA GLY A 103 -10.81 6.88 -5.16
C GLY A 103 -10.94 5.47 -4.57
N PRO A 104 -11.08 4.45 -5.42
CA PRO A 104 -11.09 3.04 -4.99
C PRO A 104 -9.79 2.61 -4.32
N ASP A 105 -9.86 1.56 -3.51
CA ASP A 105 -8.67 0.89 -2.98
C ASP A 105 -7.94 0.13 -4.10
N LEU A 106 -6.62 0.24 -4.15
CA LEU A 106 -5.77 -0.33 -5.20
C LEU A 106 -4.95 -1.54 -4.74
N SER A 107 -5.13 -2.06 -3.51
CA SER A 107 -4.34 -3.18 -2.98
C SER A 107 -4.27 -4.38 -3.91
N ASN A 108 -5.32 -4.60 -4.70
CA ASN A 108 -5.50 -5.77 -5.53
C ASN A 108 -5.82 -5.41 -6.99
N GLU A 109 -5.45 -4.20 -7.42
CA GLU A 109 -5.76 -3.70 -8.77
C GLU A 109 -5.21 -4.63 -9.86
N GLY A 110 -4.03 -5.22 -9.65
CA GLY A 110 -3.46 -6.22 -10.55
C GLY A 110 -4.31 -7.49 -10.73
N GLN A 111 -5.20 -7.82 -9.79
CA GLN A 111 -6.14 -8.95 -9.94
C GLN A 111 -7.34 -8.61 -10.84
N ILE A 112 -7.74 -7.33 -10.89
CA ILE A 112 -8.84 -6.86 -11.75
C ILE A 112 -8.42 -6.98 -13.21
N TRP A 113 -7.25 -6.46 -13.55
CA TRP A 113 -6.73 -6.45 -14.91
C TRP A 113 -6.19 -7.80 -15.38
N ARG A 114 -5.98 -8.77 -14.46
CA ARG A 114 -5.52 -10.12 -14.83
C ARG A 114 -6.55 -10.96 -15.59
N ARG A 115 -7.82 -10.60 -15.58
CA ARG A 115 -8.83 -11.27 -16.43
C ARG A 115 -8.84 -10.72 -17.86
N GLU A 116 -8.20 -9.57 -18.07
CA GLU A 116 -8.03 -8.87 -19.34
C GLU A 116 -6.52 -8.70 -19.66
N ILE A 117 -5.72 -9.78 -19.50
CA ILE A 117 -4.27 -9.72 -19.77
C ILE A 117 -4.02 -9.37 -21.25
N GLY A 118 -3.50 -8.16 -21.48
CA GLY A 118 -3.07 -7.68 -22.80
C GLY A 118 -2.94 -6.15 -22.85
N GLU A 119 -2.56 -5.62 -24.02
CA GLU A 119 -2.55 -4.18 -24.34
C GLU A 119 -3.84 -3.42 -23.92
N PRO A 120 -5.07 -3.99 -23.98
CA PRO A 120 -6.28 -3.23 -23.64
C PRO A 120 -6.34 -2.71 -22.20
N ALA A 121 -5.91 -3.50 -21.21
CA ALA A 121 -5.91 -3.07 -19.81
C ALA A 121 -4.85 -1.98 -19.56
N ARG A 122 -3.74 -2.07 -20.28
CA ARG A 122 -2.64 -1.12 -20.18
C ARG A 122 -3.00 0.21 -20.83
N ASP A 123 -3.59 0.17 -22.02
CA ASP A 123 -4.11 1.34 -22.71
C ASP A 123 -5.24 2.01 -21.93
N TYR A 124 -6.10 1.22 -21.27
CA TYR A 124 -7.10 1.75 -20.33
C TYR A 124 -6.42 2.54 -19.21
N LEU A 125 -5.44 1.95 -18.50
CA LEU A 125 -4.78 2.62 -17.38
C LEU A 125 -4.06 3.89 -17.84
N ILE A 126 -3.32 3.83 -18.95
CA ILE A 126 -2.63 4.99 -19.53
C ILE A 126 -3.63 6.08 -19.93
N GLY A 127 -4.72 5.72 -20.59
CA GLY A 127 -5.76 6.66 -20.96
C GLY A 127 -6.47 7.25 -19.74
N HIS A 128 -6.75 6.43 -18.73
CA HIS A 128 -7.36 6.85 -17.48
C HIS A 128 -6.47 7.85 -16.74
N PHE A 129 -5.15 7.63 -16.68
CA PHE A 129 -4.23 8.60 -16.11
C PHE A 129 -4.21 9.92 -16.87
N LYS A 130 -4.22 9.88 -18.21
CA LYS A 130 -4.23 11.10 -19.03
C LYS A 130 -5.51 11.90 -18.87
N ASN A 131 -6.67 11.25 -18.88
CA ASN A 131 -7.95 11.91 -18.70
C ASN A 131 -8.96 10.99 -18.01
N PRO A 132 -9.05 11.01 -16.66
CA PRO A 132 -9.98 10.15 -15.93
C PRO A 132 -11.44 10.38 -16.31
N ARG A 133 -11.78 11.58 -16.80
CA ARG A 133 -13.15 11.97 -17.14
C ARG A 133 -13.67 11.34 -18.44
N ASP A 134 -12.78 10.82 -19.29
CA ASP A 134 -13.17 10.05 -20.48
C ASP A 134 -13.70 8.65 -20.11
N TYR A 135 -13.31 8.14 -18.94
CA TYR A 135 -13.71 6.82 -18.44
C TYR A 135 -14.80 6.90 -17.38
N ASN A 136 -14.78 7.96 -16.57
CA ASN A 136 -15.84 8.27 -15.64
C ASN A 136 -16.06 9.80 -15.63
N PRO A 137 -17.12 10.32 -16.26
CA PRO A 137 -17.39 11.75 -16.35
C PRO A 137 -17.46 12.47 -14.99
N MET A 138 -17.78 11.74 -13.92
CA MET A 138 -17.87 12.26 -12.55
C MET A 138 -16.57 12.08 -11.75
N SER A 139 -15.48 11.62 -12.38
CA SER A 139 -14.21 11.42 -11.71
C SER A 139 -13.63 12.74 -11.22
N ILE A 140 -13.27 12.78 -9.94
CA ILE A 140 -12.53 13.88 -9.32
C ILE A 140 -11.01 13.68 -9.39
N MET A 141 -10.55 12.57 -10.00
CA MET A 141 -9.13 12.30 -10.17
C MET A 141 -8.49 13.35 -11.09
N PRO A 142 -7.34 13.93 -10.70
CA PRO A 142 -6.57 14.83 -11.56
C PRO A 142 -6.12 14.13 -12.85
N ALA A 143 -5.91 14.92 -13.90
CA ALA A 143 -5.29 14.43 -15.12
C ALA A 143 -3.76 14.45 -14.98
N TYR A 144 -3.11 13.41 -15.49
CA TYR A 144 -1.65 13.22 -15.50
C TYR A 144 -1.10 13.18 -16.93
N ASP A 145 -1.71 13.95 -17.83
CA ASP A 145 -1.32 14.07 -19.24
C ASP A 145 0.06 14.70 -19.47
N TYR A 146 0.59 15.40 -18.46
CA TYR A 146 1.96 15.93 -18.44
C TYR A 146 3.04 14.87 -18.19
N LEU A 147 2.68 13.67 -17.70
CA LEU A 147 3.64 12.59 -17.52
C LEU A 147 4.14 12.11 -18.88
N SER A 148 5.43 11.83 -18.96
CA SER A 148 6.01 11.25 -20.18
C SER A 148 5.43 9.86 -20.47
N LYS A 149 5.54 9.41 -21.73
CA LYS A 149 5.10 8.06 -22.11
C LYS A 149 5.76 6.97 -21.24
N GLN A 150 7.03 7.14 -20.89
CA GLN A 150 7.75 6.20 -20.04
C GLN A 150 7.25 6.26 -18.59
N GLU A 151 6.96 7.44 -18.04
CA GLU A 151 6.42 7.54 -16.68
C GLU A 151 5.02 6.93 -16.58
N LEU A 152 4.16 7.15 -17.58
CA LEU A 152 2.85 6.49 -17.65
C LEU A 152 2.99 4.98 -17.74
N SER A 153 3.97 4.50 -18.52
CA SER A 153 4.32 3.08 -18.61
C SER A 153 4.72 2.51 -17.25
N ASP A 154 5.71 3.13 -16.59
CA ASP A 154 6.25 2.66 -15.32
C ASP A 154 5.17 2.69 -14.22
N LEU A 155 4.35 3.76 -14.16
CA LEU A 155 3.22 3.87 -13.24
C LEU A 155 2.20 2.75 -13.47
N THR A 156 1.90 2.45 -14.73
CA THR A 156 0.98 1.36 -15.08
C THR A 156 1.54 0.01 -14.64
N ASP A 157 2.84 -0.24 -14.86
CA ASP A 157 3.49 -1.48 -14.41
C ASP A 157 3.39 -1.63 -12.88
N TYR A 158 3.60 -0.54 -12.13
CA TYR A 158 3.43 -0.56 -10.68
C TYR A 158 1.98 -0.89 -10.28
N ILE A 159 0.99 -0.21 -10.85
CA ILE A 159 -0.43 -0.46 -10.52
C ILE A 159 -0.85 -1.89 -10.85
N GLN A 160 -0.42 -2.42 -12.00
CA GLN A 160 -0.68 -3.80 -12.39
C GLN A 160 0.05 -4.82 -11.52
N SER A 161 1.15 -4.43 -10.87
CA SER A 161 1.88 -5.30 -9.94
C SER A 161 1.21 -5.44 -8.56
N LEU A 162 0.19 -4.64 -8.25
CA LEU A 162 -0.47 -4.63 -6.93
C LEU A 162 -1.35 -5.88 -6.73
N GLY A 163 -1.13 -6.57 -5.61
CA GLY A 163 -1.88 -7.75 -5.19
C GLY A 163 -0.99 -8.80 -4.54
N ALA A 164 -1.54 -9.57 -3.60
CA ALA A 164 -0.79 -10.52 -2.76
C ALA A 164 -0.23 -11.76 -3.49
N TRP A 165 -0.42 -11.89 -4.80
CA TRP A 165 -0.08 -13.08 -5.58
C TRP A 165 0.62 -12.69 -6.88
N LYS A 166 1.90 -12.33 -6.80
CA LYS A 166 2.75 -12.35 -7.99
C LYS A 166 3.04 -13.82 -8.32
N SER A 167 2.08 -14.48 -8.95
CA SER A 167 2.33 -15.76 -9.61
C SER A 167 3.58 -15.58 -10.49
N PRO A 168 4.50 -16.56 -10.54
CA PRO A 168 5.55 -16.50 -11.54
C PRO A 168 4.82 -16.36 -12.88
N VAL A 169 5.20 -15.35 -13.66
CA VAL A 169 5.11 -15.50 -15.11
C VAL A 169 5.95 -16.74 -15.39
N GLU A 170 5.31 -17.90 -15.48
CA GLU A 170 5.91 -19.07 -16.11
C GLU A 170 6.30 -18.56 -17.49
N SER A 171 7.60 -18.31 -17.62
CA SER A 171 8.28 -18.15 -18.88
C SER A 171 7.81 -19.27 -19.78
N SER A 172 7.15 -18.90 -20.87
CA SER A 172 6.97 -19.70 -22.06
C SER A 172 8.08 -20.75 -22.22
N SER A 173 7.72 -22.02 -22.07
CA SER A 173 8.37 -23.18 -22.67
C SER A 173 7.31 -24.23 -22.98
#